data_AF-A0A6P6CXR8-F1
#
_entry.id   AF-A0A6P6CXR8-F1
#
_cell.length_a   1.000
_cell.length_b   1.000
_cell.length_c   1.000
_cell.angle_alpha   90.00
_cell.angle_beta   90.00
_cell.angle_gamma   90.00
#
_symmetry.space_group_name_H-M   'P 1'
#
loop_
_entity.id
_entity.type
_entity.pdbx_description
1 polymer ?
#
loop_
_entity_poly.entity_id
_entity_poly.type
_entity_poly.pdbx_seq_one_letter_code
_entity_poly.pdbx_strand_id
1 'polypeptide(L)'
;MSFHDFKYCWENFVDNQGMPFRCWKKVHRNYKFVLRKLNEILRNMNLLSEKTFNYHFGNQLRVKKPQGRRRTYLCYKLKLPNETLVKGYFINKKKNHAEIRFINKIRSLNLDQTQSYKITCYITWSPCSYCAGKLVALVKSCPHLSLQIFTSRLYCHWLWKNQAGLRYLWKINISVLVMKEPEFADCWDNFVNHQSRCFKPWEKLTQYSNSTERRLLRILRINRTDLFLAQSSEQDPGLNDLVDAIKRLFLDAHRPRD
;
A
#
# COMPACT_ATOMS: atom_id res chain seq x y z
N MET A 1 9.51 15.92 -26.57
CA MET A 1 10.84 16.42 -26.93
C MET A 1 10.92 17.90 -26.62
N SER A 2 11.94 18.30 -25.86
CA SER A 2 12.28 19.68 -25.55
C SER A 2 12.98 20.36 -26.75
N PHE A 3 13.25 21.66 -26.65
CA PHE A 3 14.08 22.36 -27.64
C PHE A 3 15.45 21.68 -27.82
N HIS A 4 16.10 21.27 -26.73
CA HIS A 4 17.40 20.63 -26.77
C HIS A 4 17.33 19.29 -27.50
N ASP A 5 16.28 18.51 -27.26
CA ASP A 5 16.08 17.22 -27.92
C ASP A 5 15.90 17.41 -29.44
N PHE A 6 15.17 18.45 -29.87
CA PHE A 6 15.01 18.76 -31.29
C PHE A 6 16.30 19.27 -31.93
N LYS A 7 17.07 20.13 -31.24
CA LYS A 7 18.37 20.60 -31.70
C LYS A 7 19.36 19.44 -31.85
N TYR A 8 19.42 18.56 -30.85
CA TYR A 8 20.23 17.35 -30.90
C TYR A 8 19.84 16.46 -32.09
N CYS A 9 18.54 16.27 -32.33
CA CYS A 9 18.08 15.52 -33.49
C CYS A 9 18.49 16.16 -34.82
N TRP A 10 18.42 17.49 -34.92
CA TRP A 10 18.83 18.23 -36.11
C TRP A 10 20.33 18.09 -36.41
N GLU A 11 21.17 18.15 -35.38
CA GLU A 11 22.63 18.09 -35.53
C GLU A 11 23.15 16.69 -35.86
N ASN A 12 22.45 15.62 -35.41
CA ASN A 12 22.97 14.26 -35.48
C ASN A 12 22.24 13.33 -36.47
N PHE A 13 21.00 13.65 -36.85
CA PHE A 13 20.17 12.74 -37.65
C PHE A 13 19.53 13.37 -38.89
N VAL A 14 19.78 14.66 -39.13
CA VAL A 14 19.28 15.38 -40.31
C VAL A 14 20.46 15.82 -41.15
N ASP A 15 20.43 15.51 -42.44
CA ASP A 15 21.34 16.13 -43.41
C ASP A 15 20.97 17.62 -43.54
N ASN A 16 21.62 18.44 -42.73
CA ASN A 16 21.33 19.85 -42.58
C ASN A 16 22.27 20.74 -43.42
N GLN A 17 23.23 20.16 -44.14
CA GLN A 17 24.19 20.87 -44.99
C GLN A 17 24.89 22.05 -44.28
N GLY A 18 25.13 21.93 -42.96
CA GLY A 18 25.76 22.97 -42.15
C GLY A 18 24.81 24.09 -41.69
N MET A 19 23.52 24.00 -42.00
CA MET A 19 22.52 25.00 -41.57
C MET A 19 22.17 24.82 -40.09
N PRO A 20 22.09 25.92 -39.30
CA PRO A 20 21.74 25.83 -37.88
C PRO A 20 20.25 25.53 -37.67
N PHE A 21 19.93 24.83 -36.60
CA PHE A 21 18.54 24.52 -36.24
C PHE A 21 17.72 25.80 -36.01
N ARG A 22 16.64 25.98 -36.78
CA ARG A 22 15.65 27.04 -36.56
C ARG A 22 14.41 26.49 -35.88
N CYS A 23 14.18 26.91 -34.64
CA CYS A 23 13.04 26.51 -33.84
C CYS A 23 11.73 27.16 -34.33
N TRP A 24 10.64 26.39 -34.35
CA TRP A 24 9.29 26.91 -34.60
C TRP A 24 8.81 27.86 -33.51
N LYS A 25 7.87 28.75 -33.84
CA LYS A 25 7.21 29.60 -32.85
C LYS A 25 6.47 28.74 -31.82
N LYS A 26 6.55 29.12 -30.54
CA LYS A 26 5.86 28.48 -29.39
C LYS A 26 6.34 27.08 -28.99
N VAL A 27 7.47 26.56 -29.49
CA VAL A 27 7.98 25.21 -29.12
C VAL A 27 8.07 25.02 -27.60
N HIS A 28 8.55 25.99 -26.84
CA HIS A 28 8.58 25.89 -25.37
C HIS A 28 7.19 25.80 -24.73
N ARG A 29 6.20 26.55 -25.25
CA ARG A 29 4.81 26.48 -24.75
C ARG A 29 4.18 25.13 -25.10
N ASN A 30 4.39 24.65 -26.32
CA ASN A 30 3.89 23.35 -26.77
C ASN A 30 4.53 22.21 -25.96
N TYR A 31 5.84 22.26 -25.73
CA TYR A 31 6.55 21.31 -24.88
C TYR A 31 5.97 21.28 -23.46
N LYS A 32 5.80 22.45 -22.82
CA LYS A 32 5.18 22.52 -21.48
C LYS A 32 3.75 21.95 -21.47
N PHE A 33 2.95 22.25 -22.49
CA PHE A 33 1.59 21.72 -22.61
C PHE A 33 1.58 20.20 -22.76
N VAL A 34 2.37 19.66 -23.69
CA VAL A 34 2.47 18.21 -23.94
C VAL A 34 3.05 17.50 -22.71
N LEU A 35 4.07 18.05 -22.06
CA LEU A 35 4.64 17.50 -20.84
C LEU A 35 3.60 17.46 -19.70
N ARG A 36 2.81 18.53 -19.54
CA ARG A 36 1.70 18.55 -18.57
C ARG A 36 0.67 17.47 -18.90
N LYS A 37 0.27 17.33 -20.17
CA LYS A 37 -0.67 16.29 -20.61
C LYS A 37 -0.12 14.88 -20.43
N LEU A 38 1.16 14.66 -20.72
CA LEU A 38 1.83 13.38 -20.47
C LEU A 38 1.83 13.06 -18.97
N ASN A 39 2.16 14.03 -18.12
CA ASN A 39 2.12 13.85 -16.66
C ASN A 39 0.70 13.55 -16.16
N GLU A 40 -0.33 14.18 -16.74
CA GLU A 40 -1.74 13.90 -16.45
C GLU A 40 -2.12 12.46 -16.86
N ILE A 41 -1.71 12.02 -18.05
CA ILE A 41 -1.93 10.64 -18.54
C ILE A 41 -1.21 9.64 -17.63
N LEU A 42 0.08 9.85 -17.34
CA LEU A 42 0.87 8.97 -16.49
C LEU A 42 0.34 8.91 -15.06
N ARG A 43 -0.19 10.01 -14.52
CA ARG A 43 -0.91 10.02 -13.24
C ARG A 43 -2.19 9.19 -13.31
N ASN A 44 -3.02 9.41 -14.33
CA ASN A 44 -4.30 8.72 -14.48
C ASN A 44 -4.17 7.22 -14.77
N MET A 45 -3.11 6.80 -15.47
CA MET A 45 -2.82 5.37 -15.72
C MET A 45 -2.56 4.59 -14.42
N ASN A 46 -2.13 5.28 -13.36
CA ASN A 46 -1.85 4.71 -12.06
C ASN A 46 -3.02 4.85 -11.07
N LEU A 47 -4.20 5.28 -11.53
CA LEU A 47 -5.42 5.37 -10.71
C LEU A 47 -6.42 4.27 -11.06
N LEU A 48 -7.16 3.82 -10.05
CA LEU A 48 -8.25 2.88 -10.17
C LEU A 48 -9.52 3.61 -10.61
N SER A 49 -10.39 2.93 -11.36
CA SER A 49 -11.74 3.46 -11.58
C SER A 49 -12.57 3.34 -10.29
N GLU A 50 -13.52 4.26 -10.09
CA GLU A 50 -14.46 4.22 -8.96
C GLU A 50 -15.16 2.84 -8.84
N LYS A 51 -15.58 2.28 -9.98
CA LYS A 51 -16.23 0.96 -10.05
C LYS A 51 -15.28 -0.16 -9.58
N THR A 52 -14.02 -0.11 -10.02
CA THR A 52 -12.98 -1.08 -9.62
C THR A 52 -12.73 -1.01 -8.11
N PHE A 53 -12.61 0.19 -7.56
CA PHE A 53 -12.39 0.40 -6.13
C PHE A 53 -13.55 -0.15 -5.30
N ASN A 54 -14.77 0.33 -5.54
CA ASN A 54 -15.96 -0.09 -4.79
C ASN A 54 -16.18 -1.60 -4.87
N TYR A 55 -15.93 -2.20 -6.03
CA TYR A 55 -16.08 -3.64 -6.22
C TYR A 55 -15.04 -4.45 -5.43
N HIS A 56 -13.76 -4.11 -5.56
CA HIS A 56 -12.68 -4.92 -5.01
C HIS A 56 -12.35 -4.60 -3.56
N PHE A 57 -12.41 -3.33 -3.14
CA PHE A 57 -12.16 -2.89 -1.76
C PHE A 57 -13.39 -3.02 -0.85
N GLY A 58 -14.60 -3.19 -1.40
CA GLY A 58 -15.82 -3.36 -0.60
C GLY A 58 -15.74 -4.49 0.43
N ASN A 59 -15.84 -4.20 1.72
CA ASN A 59 -15.66 -5.20 2.81
C ASN A 59 -16.85 -6.17 3.00
N GLN A 60 -17.89 -6.06 2.16
CA GLN A 60 -19.08 -6.92 2.21
C GLN A 60 -18.73 -8.39 1.91
N LEU A 61 -19.39 -9.33 2.62
CA LEU A 61 -19.16 -10.77 2.46
C LEU A 61 -19.72 -11.34 1.15
N ARG A 62 -20.86 -10.82 0.67
CA ARG A 62 -21.51 -11.22 -0.58
C ARG A 62 -21.63 -10.00 -1.48
N VAL A 63 -21.26 -10.16 -2.75
CA VAL A 63 -21.52 -9.14 -3.78
C VAL A 63 -22.72 -9.58 -4.59
N LYS A 64 -23.62 -8.65 -4.91
CA LYS A 64 -24.76 -8.94 -5.79
C LYS A 64 -24.21 -9.41 -7.15
N LYS A 65 -24.70 -10.55 -7.66
CA LYS A 65 -24.46 -11.02 -9.04
C LYS A 65 -24.85 -9.89 -10.01
N PRO A 66 -24.18 -9.71 -11.17
CA PRO A 66 -23.50 -10.71 -12.01
C PRO A 66 -21.96 -10.71 -11.91
N GLN A 67 -21.37 -10.03 -10.92
CA GLN A 67 -19.94 -9.72 -10.97
C GLN A 67 -19.03 -10.92 -10.60
N GLY A 68 -17.97 -11.13 -11.40
CA GLY A 68 -17.03 -12.27 -11.28
C GLY A 68 -16.05 -12.18 -10.09
N ARG A 69 -15.24 -13.20 -9.83
CA ARG A 69 -14.40 -13.30 -8.62
C ARG A 69 -13.56 -12.04 -8.33
N ARG A 70 -13.67 -11.52 -7.10
CA ARG A 70 -12.83 -10.40 -6.61
C ARG A 70 -11.34 -10.76 -6.68
N ARG A 71 -10.53 -9.83 -7.17
CA ARG A 71 -9.07 -9.89 -7.22
C ARG A 71 -8.45 -9.21 -6.00
N THR A 72 -7.18 -9.53 -5.72
CA THR A 72 -6.40 -8.87 -4.68
C THR A 72 -5.73 -7.64 -5.26
N TYR A 73 -6.11 -6.46 -4.76
CA TYR A 73 -5.41 -5.21 -4.99
C TYR A 73 -4.63 -4.82 -3.74
N LEU A 74 -3.44 -4.27 -3.95
CA LEU A 74 -2.56 -3.70 -2.94
C LEU A 74 -2.15 -2.30 -3.41
N CYS A 75 -2.65 -1.25 -2.78
CA CYS A 75 -2.21 0.13 -2.97
C CYS A 75 -1.17 0.47 -1.90
N TYR A 76 -0.10 1.18 -2.23
CA TYR A 76 0.93 1.55 -1.26
C TYR A 76 1.33 3.01 -1.38
N LYS A 77 1.63 3.61 -0.22
CA LYS A 77 2.20 4.95 -0.06
C LYS A 77 3.55 4.80 0.64
N LEU A 78 4.62 5.23 -0.02
CA LEU A 78 5.96 5.30 0.54
C LEU A 78 6.27 6.78 0.82
N LYS A 79 6.42 7.11 2.10
CA LYS A 79 6.91 8.42 2.53
C LYS A 79 8.44 8.35 2.59
N LEU A 80 9.11 9.11 1.72
CA LEU A 80 10.56 9.34 1.79
C LEU A 80 10.88 10.49 2.76
N PRO A 81 12.11 10.57 3.29
CA PRO A 81 12.52 11.64 4.20
C PRO A 81 12.35 13.05 3.63
N ASN A 82 12.52 13.21 2.32
CA ASN A 82 12.37 14.49 1.62
C ASN A 82 10.88 14.84 1.36
N GLU A 83 9.96 14.31 2.17
CA GLU A 83 8.50 14.38 2.03
C GLU A 83 7.92 13.89 0.68
N THR A 84 8.78 13.33 -0.17
CA THR A 84 8.38 12.83 -1.46
C THR A 84 7.53 11.58 -1.26
N LEU A 85 6.31 11.62 -1.80
CA LEU A 85 5.33 10.56 -1.64
C LEU A 85 5.25 9.71 -2.91
N VAL A 86 5.86 8.53 -2.88
CA VAL A 86 5.77 7.57 -3.98
C VAL A 86 4.53 6.70 -3.76
N LYS A 87 3.65 6.64 -4.76
CA LYS A 87 2.40 5.90 -4.71
C LYS A 87 2.31 4.92 -5.87
N GLY A 88 1.63 3.80 -5.65
CA GLY A 88 1.29 2.87 -6.72
C GLY A 88 0.36 1.77 -6.24
N TYR A 89 -0.07 0.91 -7.16
CA TYR A 89 -0.85 -0.27 -6.82
C TYR A 89 -0.42 -1.51 -7.59
N PHE A 90 -0.69 -2.67 -7.01
CA PHE A 90 -0.46 -3.98 -7.60
C PHE A 90 -1.73 -4.82 -7.58
N ILE A 91 -1.92 -5.60 -8.65
CA ILE A 91 -2.99 -6.58 -8.76
C ILE A 91 -2.37 -7.97 -8.77
N ASN A 92 -3.01 -8.93 -8.12
CA ASN A 92 -2.61 -10.33 -8.24
C ASN A 92 -2.74 -10.82 -9.69
N LYS A 93 -1.74 -11.59 -10.13
CA LYS A 93 -1.74 -12.34 -11.40
C LYS A 93 -1.74 -13.83 -11.08
N LYS A 94 -2.09 -14.69 -12.05
CA LYS A 94 -2.34 -16.14 -11.85
C LYS A 94 -1.39 -16.83 -10.84
N LYS A 95 -0.08 -16.61 -10.97
CA LYS A 95 0.94 -17.22 -10.10
C LYS A 95 1.64 -16.24 -9.14
N ASN A 96 1.30 -14.95 -9.18
CA ASN A 96 1.97 -13.91 -8.40
C ASN A 96 0.96 -13.12 -7.56
N HIS A 97 1.07 -13.27 -6.25
CA HIS A 97 0.32 -12.47 -5.28
C HIS A 97 0.71 -10.99 -5.37
N ALA A 98 -0.21 -10.09 -5.02
CA ALA A 98 0.02 -8.65 -5.13
C ALA A 98 1.17 -8.21 -4.19
N GLU A 99 1.25 -8.84 -3.03
CA GLU A 99 2.26 -8.67 -1.98
C GLU A 99 3.67 -9.00 -2.50
N ILE A 100 3.82 -10.08 -3.26
CA ILE A 100 5.12 -10.48 -3.83
C ILE A 100 5.58 -9.46 -4.88
N ARG A 101 4.65 -8.98 -5.72
CA ARG A 101 4.95 -7.92 -6.70
C ARG A 101 5.38 -6.63 -6.01
N PHE A 102 4.69 -6.28 -4.93
CA PHE A 102 5.03 -5.14 -4.08
C PHE A 102 6.44 -5.29 -3.48
N ILE A 103 6.76 -6.43 -2.88
CA ILE A 103 8.09 -6.69 -2.29
C ILE A 103 9.20 -6.54 -3.34
N ASN A 104 9.00 -7.10 -4.54
CA ASN A 104 9.98 -6.99 -5.62
C ASN A 104 10.16 -5.53 -6.06
N LYS A 105 9.08 -4.73 -6.08
CA LYS A 105 9.18 -3.29 -6.36
C LYS A 105 9.99 -2.57 -5.28
N ILE A 106 9.72 -2.80 -4.00
CA ILE A 106 10.47 -2.14 -2.92
C ILE A 106 11.95 -2.51 -2.98
N ARG A 107 12.30 -3.77 -3.22
CA ARG A 107 13.69 -4.19 -3.40
C ARG A 107 14.36 -3.50 -4.59
N SER A 108 13.64 -3.29 -5.69
CA SER A 108 14.17 -2.58 -6.87
C SER A 108 14.39 -1.08 -6.65
N LEU A 109 13.85 -0.47 -5.60
CA LEU A 109 14.04 0.94 -5.31
C LEU A 109 15.39 1.26 -4.65
N ASN A 110 16.18 0.23 -4.26
CA ASN A 110 17.48 0.39 -3.60
C ASN A 110 17.47 1.50 -2.54
N LEU A 111 16.50 1.40 -1.61
CA LEU A 111 16.32 2.38 -0.55
C LEU A 111 17.59 2.50 0.30
N ASP A 112 17.95 3.72 0.67
CA ASP A 112 19.14 4.01 1.46
C ASP A 112 18.98 3.46 2.88
N GLN A 113 19.91 2.61 3.32
CA GLN A 113 19.83 1.95 4.61
C GLN A 113 20.01 2.91 5.78
N THR A 114 20.47 4.14 5.57
CA THR A 114 20.64 5.14 6.62
C THR A 114 19.36 5.90 6.96
N GLN A 115 18.35 5.83 6.09
CA GLN A 115 17.14 6.63 6.18
C GLN A 115 15.93 5.84 6.67
N SER A 116 15.07 6.50 7.46
CA SER A 116 13.80 5.93 7.88
C SER A 116 12.71 6.11 6.83
N TYR A 117 12.03 5.01 6.49
CA TYR A 117 10.92 5.01 5.54
C TYR A 117 9.65 4.49 6.19
N LYS A 118 8.52 5.15 5.91
CA LYS A 118 7.19 4.65 6.29
C LYS A 118 6.42 4.23 5.06
N ILE A 119 6.06 2.95 4.99
CA ILE A 119 5.18 2.40 3.98
C ILE A 119 3.82 2.12 4.60
N THR A 120 2.78 2.70 4.01
CA THR A 120 1.39 2.37 4.30
C THR A 120 0.77 1.64 3.12
N CYS A 121 0.28 0.42 3.35
CA CYS A 121 -0.34 -0.44 2.35
C CYS A 121 -1.84 -0.59 2.62
N TYR A 122 -2.68 -0.48 1.61
CA TYR A 122 -4.10 -0.81 1.63
C TYR A 122 -4.33 -2.03 0.75
N ILE A 123 -4.77 -3.13 1.36
CA ILE A 123 -4.92 -4.41 0.68
C ILE A 123 -6.34 -4.95 0.81
N THR A 124 -6.92 -5.37 -0.31
CA THR A 124 -8.29 -5.89 -0.35
C THR A 124 -8.52 -7.21 0.41
N TRP A 125 -7.45 -7.97 0.64
CA TRP A 125 -7.45 -9.26 1.34
C TRP A 125 -6.17 -9.34 2.17
N SER A 126 -6.26 -9.83 3.41
CA SER A 126 -5.10 -9.94 4.27
C SER A 126 -4.04 -10.86 3.65
N PRO A 127 -2.74 -10.63 3.90
CA PRO A 127 -1.69 -11.46 3.33
C PRO A 127 -1.84 -12.93 3.75
N CYS A 128 -1.61 -13.85 2.80
CA CYS A 128 -1.54 -15.27 3.13
C CYS A 128 -0.25 -15.61 3.89
N SER A 129 -0.18 -16.79 4.51
CA SER A 129 0.99 -17.26 5.27
C SER A 129 2.33 -17.11 4.53
N TYR A 130 2.37 -17.47 3.24
CA TYR A 130 3.57 -17.33 2.41
C TYR A 130 3.97 -15.86 2.21
N CYS A 131 2.99 -14.99 1.91
CA CYS A 131 3.26 -13.56 1.72
C CYS A 131 3.69 -12.89 3.02
N ALA A 132 3.08 -13.27 4.15
CA ALA A 132 3.46 -12.80 5.48
C ALA A 132 4.94 -13.10 5.77
N GLY A 133 5.41 -14.32 5.52
CA GLY A 133 6.83 -14.66 5.69
C GLY A 133 7.77 -13.83 4.81
N LYS A 134 7.37 -13.54 3.56
CA LYS A 134 8.16 -12.70 2.64
C LYS A 134 8.16 -11.22 3.03
N LEU A 135 7.06 -10.70 3.58
CA LEU A 135 6.99 -9.35 4.13
C LEU A 135 7.89 -9.19 5.37
N VAL A 136 7.91 -10.19 6.25
CA VAL A 136 8.85 -10.21 7.38
C VAL A 136 10.29 -10.20 6.88
N ALA A 137 10.62 -11.01 5.88
CA ALA A 137 11.97 -11.01 5.31
C ALA A 137 12.36 -9.64 4.72
N LEU A 138 11.41 -8.91 4.12
CA LEU A 138 11.64 -7.55 3.60
C LEU A 138 11.98 -6.57 4.73
N VAL A 139 11.17 -6.55 5.81
CA VAL A 139 11.41 -5.62 6.93
C VAL A 139 12.70 -5.97 7.67
N LYS A 140 13.00 -7.27 7.84
CA LYS A 140 14.27 -7.71 8.44
C LYS A 140 15.49 -7.31 7.62
N SER A 141 15.38 -7.24 6.28
CA SER A 141 16.48 -6.75 5.43
C SER A 141 16.64 -5.23 5.43
N CYS A 142 15.67 -4.48 5.96
CA CYS A 142 15.65 -3.02 5.96
C CYS A 142 15.20 -2.50 7.34
N PRO A 143 16.10 -2.41 8.34
CA PRO A 143 15.70 -2.14 9.74
C PRO A 143 15.01 -0.79 9.94
N HIS A 144 15.31 0.21 9.10
CA HIS A 144 14.69 1.54 9.14
C HIS A 144 13.35 1.62 8.38
N LEU A 145 12.82 0.49 7.89
CA LEU A 145 11.55 0.41 7.17
C LEU A 145 10.39 0.09 8.12
N SER A 146 9.52 1.07 8.36
CA SER A 146 8.24 0.84 9.03
C SER A 146 7.16 0.47 8.02
N LEU A 147 6.55 -0.71 8.17
CA LEU A 147 5.49 -1.21 7.29
C LEU A 147 4.17 -1.34 8.04
N GLN A 148 3.16 -0.62 7.56
CA GLN A 148 1.78 -0.67 8.05
C GLN A 148 0.85 -1.21 6.96
N ILE A 149 0.03 -2.20 7.29
CA ILE A 149 -0.87 -2.87 6.35
C ILE A 149 -2.30 -2.72 6.85
N PHE A 150 -3.13 -2.02 6.10
CA PHE A 150 -4.56 -1.96 6.29
C PHE A 150 -5.25 -2.95 5.34
N THR A 151 -6.06 -3.85 5.88
CA THR A 151 -6.80 -4.84 5.12
C THR A 151 -8.30 -4.62 5.16
N SER A 152 -8.96 -4.72 4.00
CA SER A 152 -10.42 -4.65 3.93
C SER A 152 -11.09 -5.93 4.44
N ARG A 153 -10.50 -7.10 4.16
CA ARG A 153 -11.08 -8.43 4.48
C ARG A 153 -9.99 -9.42 4.84
N LEU A 154 -10.31 -10.41 5.67
CA LEU A 154 -9.35 -11.44 6.06
C LEU A 154 -9.37 -12.63 5.08
N TYR A 155 -8.23 -12.95 4.49
CA TYR A 155 -8.08 -14.05 3.54
C TYR A 155 -8.02 -15.40 4.25
N CYS A 156 -8.94 -16.30 3.90
CA CYS A 156 -8.95 -17.69 4.38
C CYS A 156 -8.59 -17.83 5.87
N HIS A 157 -9.17 -16.96 6.69
CA HIS A 157 -8.79 -16.74 8.09
C HIS A 157 -9.25 -17.85 9.04
N TRP A 158 -10.00 -18.82 8.53
CA TRP A 158 -10.32 -20.06 9.21
C TRP A 158 -9.13 -21.03 9.18
N LEU A 159 -8.25 -20.94 8.18
CA LEU A 159 -7.05 -21.79 8.09
C LEU A 159 -6.01 -21.35 9.11
N TRP A 160 -5.55 -22.31 9.91
CA TRP A 160 -4.46 -22.15 10.88
C TRP A 160 -3.22 -21.48 10.27
N LYS A 161 -2.78 -21.91 9.07
CA LYS A 161 -1.58 -21.38 8.42
C LYS A 161 -1.65 -19.85 8.23
N ASN A 162 -2.79 -19.33 7.77
CA ASN A 162 -2.95 -17.89 7.55
C ASN A 162 -3.05 -17.13 8.89
N GLN A 163 -3.69 -17.72 9.90
CA GLN A 163 -3.71 -17.15 11.25
C GLN A 163 -2.29 -17.03 11.82
N ALA A 164 -1.48 -18.09 11.68
CA ALA A 164 -0.08 -18.10 12.10
C ALA A 164 0.74 -17.02 11.36
N GLY A 165 0.52 -16.85 10.05
CA GLY A 165 1.14 -15.79 9.26
C GLY A 165 0.81 -14.38 9.77
N LEU A 166 -0.45 -14.11 10.12
CA LEU A 166 -0.87 -12.82 10.68
C LEU A 166 -0.27 -12.59 12.07
N ARG A 167 -0.23 -13.61 12.93
CA ARG A 167 0.45 -13.54 14.24
C ARG A 167 1.95 -13.27 14.06
N TYR A 168 2.57 -13.87 13.05
CA TYR A 168 3.99 -13.67 12.79
C TYR A 168 4.29 -12.23 12.36
N LEU A 169 3.46 -11.62 11.52
CA LEU A 169 3.58 -10.19 11.18
C LEU A 169 3.49 -9.32 12.44
N TRP A 170 2.51 -9.59 13.30
CA TRP A 170 2.33 -8.86 14.55
C TRP A 170 3.56 -8.96 15.48
N LYS A 171 4.13 -10.16 15.63
CA LYS A 171 5.33 -10.39 16.45
C LYS A 171 6.55 -9.60 15.99
N ILE A 172 6.65 -9.29 14.69
CA ILE A 172 7.77 -8.53 14.10
C ILE A 172 7.43 -7.02 14.01
N ASN A 173 6.41 -6.55 14.74
CA ASN A 173 5.95 -5.16 14.72
C ASN A 173 5.49 -4.68 13.32
N ILE A 174 5.03 -5.59 12.45
CA ILE A 174 4.35 -5.22 11.21
C ILE A 174 2.85 -5.14 11.49
N SER A 175 2.35 -3.91 11.65
CA SER A 175 0.96 -3.65 12.01
C SER A 175 0.02 -4.06 10.88
N VAL A 176 -0.78 -5.10 11.11
CA VAL A 176 -1.92 -5.47 10.25
C VAL A 176 -3.20 -5.01 10.92
N LEU A 177 -3.88 -4.04 10.32
CA LEU A 177 -5.11 -3.41 10.82
C LEU A 177 -6.25 -3.58 9.82
N VAL A 178 -7.48 -3.42 10.27
CA VAL A 178 -8.66 -3.45 9.39
C VAL A 178 -8.98 -2.04 8.92
N MET A 179 -9.24 -1.87 7.62
CA MET A 179 -9.65 -0.58 7.06
C MET A 179 -10.99 -0.14 7.64
N LYS A 180 -11.04 1.06 8.21
CA LYS A 180 -12.27 1.77 8.60
C LYS A 180 -12.53 2.88 7.57
N GLU A 181 -13.55 3.68 7.83
CA GLU A 181 -13.95 4.77 6.95
C GLU A 181 -12.80 5.75 6.62
N PRO A 182 -11.96 6.20 7.58
CA PRO A 182 -10.84 7.09 7.27
C PRO A 182 -9.83 6.44 6.32
N GLU A 183 -9.49 5.16 6.49
CA GLU A 183 -8.55 4.48 5.59
C GLU A 183 -9.15 4.21 4.21
N PHE A 184 -10.47 4.00 4.11
CA PHE A 184 -11.13 3.90 2.81
C PHE A 184 -11.16 5.25 2.10
N ALA A 185 -11.47 6.35 2.81
CA ALA A 185 -11.43 7.70 2.25
C ALA A 185 -10.03 8.09 1.81
N ASP A 186 -9.03 7.84 2.65
CA ASP A 186 -7.63 8.11 2.33
C ASP A 186 -7.13 7.23 1.16
N CYS A 187 -7.57 5.97 1.05
CA CYS A 187 -7.26 5.16 -0.12
C CYS A 187 -8.00 5.65 -1.39
N TRP A 188 -9.20 6.20 -1.26
CA TRP A 188 -9.97 6.77 -2.35
C TRP A 188 -9.26 8.01 -2.93
N ASP A 189 -8.90 8.96 -2.08
CA ASP A 189 -8.29 10.23 -2.49
C ASP A 189 -6.90 10.05 -3.12
N ASN A 190 -6.20 8.98 -2.76
CA ASN A 190 -4.84 8.74 -3.22
C ASN A 190 -4.73 7.82 -4.46
N PHE A 191 -5.71 6.94 -4.69
CA PHE A 191 -5.57 5.85 -5.66
C PHE A 191 -6.75 5.71 -6.63
N VAL A 192 -7.82 6.50 -6.49
CA VAL A 192 -8.99 6.42 -7.37
C VAL A 192 -9.06 7.65 -8.25
N ASN A 193 -9.45 7.48 -9.51
CA ASN A 193 -9.83 8.60 -10.36
C ASN A 193 -11.26 9.03 -9.99
N HIS A 194 -11.37 9.82 -8.92
CA HIS A 194 -12.64 10.23 -8.34
C HIS A 194 -13.14 11.59 -8.86
N GLN A 195 -12.42 12.26 -9.77
CA GLN A 195 -12.84 13.53 -10.39
C GLN A 195 -13.35 14.57 -9.37
N SER A 196 -12.63 14.72 -8.25
CA SER A 196 -12.98 15.63 -7.13
C SER A 196 -14.25 15.24 -6.34
N ARG A 197 -14.76 14.01 -6.50
CA ARG A 197 -15.85 13.47 -5.67
C ARG A 197 -15.29 12.87 -4.38
N CYS A 198 -15.98 13.14 -3.28
CA CYS A 198 -15.67 12.53 -1.99
C CYS A 198 -16.00 11.04 -1.99
N PHE A 199 -15.28 10.28 -1.16
CA PHE A 199 -15.61 8.89 -0.89
C PHE A 199 -17.01 8.78 -0.29
N LYS A 200 -17.82 7.85 -0.81
CA LYS A 200 -19.14 7.53 -0.27
C LYS A 200 -19.09 6.13 0.37
N PRO A 201 -19.22 6.02 1.71
CA PRO A 201 -19.26 4.72 2.35
C PRO A 201 -20.48 3.93 1.88
N TRP A 202 -20.30 2.62 1.66
CA TRP A 202 -21.41 1.73 1.35
C TRP A 202 -22.19 1.34 2.61
N GLU A 203 -23.39 0.81 2.41
CA GLU A 203 -24.27 0.35 3.49
C GLU A 203 -23.53 -0.64 4.42
N LYS A 204 -23.59 -0.36 5.74
CA LYS A 204 -23.00 -1.19 6.81
C LYS A 204 -21.46 -1.31 6.77
N LEU A 205 -20.75 -0.40 6.09
CA LEU A 205 -19.27 -0.38 6.05
C LEU A 205 -18.66 -0.53 7.44
N THR A 206 -19.08 0.31 8.40
CA THR A 206 -18.59 0.32 9.78
C THR A 206 -18.86 -0.99 10.50
N GLN A 207 -20.05 -1.57 10.32
CA GLN A 207 -20.41 -2.86 10.93
C GLN A 207 -19.51 -4.00 10.42
N TYR A 208 -19.24 -4.04 9.11
CA TYR A 208 -18.36 -5.04 8.52
C TYR A 208 -16.90 -4.86 8.96
N SER A 209 -16.40 -3.62 9.02
CA SER A 209 -15.06 -3.33 9.53
C SER A 209 -14.92 -3.75 10.99
N ASN A 210 -15.88 -3.41 11.86
CA ASN A 210 -15.87 -3.78 13.28
C ASN A 210 -15.97 -5.31 13.49
N SER A 211 -16.73 -6.02 12.66
CA SER A 211 -16.80 -7.49 12.71
C SER A 211 -15.46 -8.13 12.30
N THR A 212 -14.87 -7.62 11.24
CA THR A 212 -13.57 -8.06 10.72
C THR A 212 -12.45 -7.77 11.73
N GLU A 213 -12.46 -6.60 12.36
CA GLU A 213 -11.51 -6.20 13.41
C GLU A 213 -11.62 -7.14 14.62
N ARG A 214 -12.83 -7.40 15.12
CA ARG A 214 -13.05 -8.38 16.21
C ARG A 214 -12.55 -9.77 15.85
N ARG A 215 -12.64 -10.19 14.58
CA ARG A 215 -12.07 -11.47 14.14
C ARG A 215 -10.55 -11.42 14.09
N LEU A 216 -9.95 -10.32 13.62
CA LEU A 216 -8.50 -10.14 13.57
C LEU A 216 -7.90 -10.15 14.98
N LEU A 217 -8.47 -9.40 15.92
CA LEU A 217 -8.00 -9.37 17.31
C LEU A 217 -8.02 -10.77 17.97
N ARG A 218 -9.09 -11.55 17.73
CA ARG A 218 -9.15 -12.96 18.16
C ARG A 218 -8.05 -13.83 17.54
N ILE A 219 -7.69 -13.60 16.28
CA ILE A 219 -6.60 -14.32 15.61
C ILE A 219 -5.26 -13.94 16.23
N LEU A 220 -5.06 -12.66 16.55
CA LEU A 220 -3.84 -12.15 17.15
C LEU A 220 -3.74 -12.45 18.66
N ARG A 221 -4.83 -12.89 19.29
CA ARG A 221 -4.97 -13.08 20.75
C ARG A 221 -4.72 -11.78 21.53
N ILE A 222 -5.15 -10.66 20.98
CA ILE A 222 -5.02 -9.32 21.58
C ILE A 222 -6.35 -8.96 22.25
N ASN A 223 -6.31 -8.53 23.51
CA ASN A 223 -7.49 -7.96 24.16
C ASN A 223 -7.66 -6.50 23.71
N ARG A 224 -8.92 -6.04 23.55
CA ARG A 224 -9.20 -4.68 23.04
C ARG A 224 -8.50 -3.58 23.84
N THR A 225 -8.24 -3.82 25.12
CA THR A 225 -7.52 -2.94 26.05
C THR A 225 -6.07 -2.68 25.61
N ASP A 226 -5.39 -3.69 25.05
CA ASP A 226 -3.98 -3.59 24.62
C ASP A 226 -3.82 -2.72 23.36
N LEU A 227 -4.86 -2.66 22.51
CA LEU A 227 -4.85 -1.87 21.28
C LEU A 227 -5.00 -0.37 21.58
N PHE A 228 -5.81 -0.01 22.59
CA PHE A 228 -5.94 1.38 23.04
C PHE A 228 -4.62 1.90 23.61
N LEU A 229 -3.91 1.07 24.40
CA LEU A 229 -2.59 1.43 24.94
C LEU A 229 -1.53 1.62 23.84
N ALA A 230 -1.55 0.80 22.79
CA ALA A 230 -0.64 0.91 21.65
C ALA A 230 -0.98 2.08 20.69
N GLN A 231 -2.23 2.57 20.70
CA GLN A 231 -2.64 3.76 19.94
C GLN A 231 -2.35 5.05 20.71
N SER A 232 -2.38 5.03 22.06
CA SER A 232 -1.97 6.16 22.90
C SER A 232 -0.45 6.30 23.05
N SER A 233 0.34 5.23 22.83
CA SER A 233 1.81 5.26 22.99
C SER A 233 2.57 5.93 21.83
N GLU A 234 1.89 6.34 20.75
CA GLU A 234 2.48 7.26 19.75
C GLU A 234 2.76 8.67 20.35
N GLN A 235 2.34 8.95 21.59
CA GLN A 235 2.55 10.24 22.27
C GLN A 235 3.42 10.18 23.54
N ASP A 236 3.79 9.00 24.07
CA ASP A 236 4.53 8.91 25.35
C ASP A 236 5.57 7.76 25.37
N PRO A 237 6.89 8.07 25.45
CA PRO A 237 7.97 7.08 25.43
C PRO A 237 7.91 6.03 26.54
N GLY A 238 7.43 6.38 27.75
CA GLY A 238 7.41 5.46 28.90
C GLY A 238 6.39 4.32 28.78
N LEU A 239 5.38 4.47 27.90
CA LEU A 239 4.34 3.48 27.70
C LEU A 239 4.76 2.36 26.72
N ASN A 240 5.78 2.61 25.89
CA ASN A 240 6.28 1.63 24.92
C ASN A 240 7.01 0.46 25.60
N ASP A 241 7.72 0.70 26.69
CA ASP A 241 8.36 -0.35 27.49
C ASP A 241 7.34 -1.27 28.16
N LEU A 242 6.20 -0.73 28.60
CA LEU A 242 5.11 -1.50 29.20
C LEU A 242 4.38 -2.35 28.15
N VAL A 243 4.15 -1.79 26.96
CA VAL A 243 3.57 -2.52 25.82
C VAL A 243 4.50 -3.64 25.36
N ASP A 244 5.81 -3.40 25.30
CA ASP A 244 6.79 -4.44 24.98
C ASP A 244 6.95 -5.48 26.10
N ALA A 245 6.79 -5.11 27.37
CA ALA A 245 6.73 -6.04 28.49
C ALA A 245 5.49 -6.94 28.44
N ILE A 246 4.31 -6.39 28.12
CA ILE A 246 3.08 -7.17 27.90
C ILE A 246 3.26 -8.14 26.73
N LYS A 247 3.85 -7.68 25.61
CA LYS A 247 4.18 -8.56 24.48
C LYS A 247 5.13 -9.71 24.87
N ARG A 248 6.11 -9.46 25.74
CA ARG A 248 7.04 -10.48 26.27
C ARG A 248 6.33 -11.48 27.19
N LEU A 249 5.42 -11.04 28.05
CA LEU A 249 4.63 -11.94 28.90
C LEU A 249 3.73 -12.88 28.09
N PHE A 250 3.18 -12.40 26.97
CA PHE A 250 2.44 -13.25 26.03
C PHE A 250 3.32 -14.21 25.20
N LEU A 251 4.63 -13.96 25.10
CA LEU A 251 5.60 -14.87 24.46
C LEU A 251 5.91 -16.09 25.35
N ASP A 252 6.02 -15.90 26.66
CA ASP A 252 6.40 -16.96 27.61
C ASP A 252 5.27 -17.94 27.93
N ALA A 253 4.00 -17.50 27.85
CA ALA A 253 2.85 -18.37 28.10
C ALA A 253 2.65 -19.49 27.05
N HIS A 254 3.45 -19.54 25.97
CA HIS A 254 3.29 -20.48 24.85
C HIS A 254 4.56 -21.28 24.54
N ARG A 255 5.51 -21.41 25.47
CA ARG A 255 6.51 -22.47 25.40
C ARG A 255 5.77 -23.81 25.55
N PRO A 256 5.87 -24.75 24.60
CA PRO A 256 5.38 -26.10 24.87
C PRO A 256 6.15 -26.62 26.09
N ARG A 257 5.43 -27.21 27.05
CA ARG A 257 6.09 -28.01 28.08
C ARG A 257 6.65 -29.22 27.33
N ASP A 258 7.97 -29.34 27.34
CA ASP A 258 8.66 -30.57 26.93
C ASP A 258 8.25 -31.73 27.84
#